data_AF-A0A9D9VBY2-F1
#
_entry.id   AF-A0A9D9VBY2-F1
#
_cell.length_a   1.000
_cell.length_b   1.000
_cell.length_c   1.000
_cell.angle_alpha   90.00
_cell.angle_beta   90.00
_cell.angle_gamma   90.00
#
_symmetry.space_group_name_H-M   'P 1'
#
loop_
_entity.id
_entity.type
_entity.pdbx_description
1 polymer ?
#
loop_
_entity_poly.entity_id
_entity_poly.type
_entity_poly.pdbx_seq_one_letter_code
_entity_poly.pdbx_strand_id
1 'polypeptide(L)'
;MPSAPKIARFYSMLLHAVDVRLRVRLRVSDLEIMALSILKNLNVKIIIIDEVHNLLAGTTAIQREFLNLIRFLGNQLKIPIVCVGTREAYFAIRSDDQLENRFEPFTLPLWKDDIEFASLLASLTSILPLRKSSILTTPELVRFILDKSEGK
;
A
#
# COMPACT_ATOMS: atom_id res chain seq x y z
N MET A 1 5.34 -22.15 9.73
CA MET A 1 4.95 -21.27 10.85
C MET A 1 3.45 -21.01 10.75
N PRO A 2 2.64 -21.22 11.80
CA PRO A 2 1.24 -20.83 11.74
C PRO A 2 1.16 -19.33 12.03
N SER A 3 1.29 -18.53 10.98
CA SER A 3 1.01 -17.09 11.03
C SER A 3 -0.44 -16.92 11.50
N ALA A 4 -0.69 -16.04 12.47
CA ALA A 4 -2.04 -15.65 12.85
C ALA A 4 -2.90 -15.37 11.59
N PRO A 5 -4.23 -15.60 11.62
CA PRO A 5 -5.08 -15.37 10.47
C PRO A 5 -4.83 -13.97 9.92
N LYS A 6 -4.58 -13.86 8.60
CA LYS A 6 -4.12 -12.62 7.96
C LYS A 6 -5.01 -11.42 8.28
N ILE A 7 -6.30 -11.66 8.47
CA ILE A 7 -7.29 -10.66 8.86
C ILE A 7 -7.02 -10.06 10.25
N ALA A 8 -6.70 -10.88 11.26
CA ALA A 8 -6.38 -10.36 12.60
C ALA A 8 -5.16 -9.43 12.55
N ARG A 9 -4.16 -9.82 11.75
CA ARG A 9 -2.96 -9.01 11.52
C ARG A 9 -3.32 -7.71 10.80
N PHE A 10 -4.18 -7.74 9.79
CA PHE A 10 -4.63 -6.55 9.08
C PHE A 10 -5.30 -5.54 10.02
N TYR A 11 -6.29 -5.95 10.81
CA TYR A 11 -6.95 -5.05 11.76
C TYR A 11 -5.98 -4.51 12.81
N SER A 12 -5.04 -5.34 13.28
CA SER A 12 -4.01 -4.88 14.20
C SER A 12 -3.10 -3.82 13.59
N MET A 13 -2.70 -3.98 12.32
CA MET A 13 -1.91 -2.99 11.59
C MET A 13 -2.68 -1.68 11.38
N LEU A 14 -3.96 -1.77 11.05
CA LEU A 14 -4.81 -0.60 10.87
C LEU A 14 -4.99 0.18 12.19
N LEU A 15 -5.23 -0.51 13.30
CA LEU A 15 -5.29 0.10 14.63
C LEU A 15 -3.96 0.73 15.03
N HIS A 16 -2.84 0.07 14.74
CA HIS A 16 -1.52 0.62 14.99
C HIS A 16 -1.25 1.89 14.16
N ALA A 17 -1.77 1.97 12.93
CA ALA A 17 -1.61 3.16 12.08
C ALA A 17 -2.33 4.41 12.62
N VAL A 18 -3.27 4.23 13.55
CA VAL A 18 -3.97 5.31 14.27
C VAL A 18 -3.56 5.38 15.74
N ASP A 19 -2.34 4.93 16.07
CA ASP A 19 -1.71 4.96 17.39
C ASP A 19 -2.46 4.18 18.50
N VAL A 20 -3.30 3.21 18.13
CA VAL A 20 -3.99 2.36 19.10
C VAL A 20 -3.11 1.18 19.49
N ARG A 21 -2.72 1.14 20.77
CA ARG A 21 -1.93 0.02 21.33
C ARG A 21 -2.85 -1.08 21.87
N LEU A 22 -2.76 -2.26 21.28
CA LEU A 22 -3.46 -3.46 21.75
C LEU A 22 -2.75 -4.05 22.98
N ARG A 23 -3.45 -4.14 24.12
CA ARG A 23 -2.90 -4.70 25.36
C ARG A 23 -3.15 -6.20 25.51
N VAL A 24 -4.11 -6.74 24.78
CA VAL A 24 -4.56 -8.14 24.86
C VAL A 24 -4.74 -8.68 23.46
N ARG A 25 -4.52 -9.99 23.29
CA ARG A 25 -4.81 -10.68 22.04
C ARG A 25 -6.32 -10.85 21.90
N LEU A 26 -6.92 -10.01 21.08
CA LEU A 26 -8.36 -10.00 20.80
C LEU A 26 -8.73 -11.00 19.71
N ARG A 27 -10.01 -11.41 19.67
CA ARG A 27 -10.55 -12.17 18.54
C ARG A 27 -10.70 -11.25 17.33
N VAL A 28 -10.79 -11.84 16.14
CA VAL A 28 -10.98 -11.08 14.89
C VAL A 28 -12.21 -10.19 14.95
N SER A 29 -13.34 -10.69 15.46
CA SER A 29 -14.57 -9.93 15.61
C SER A 29 -14.41 -8.69 16.49
N ASP A 30 -13.67 -8.83 17.60
CA ASP A 30 -13.46 -7.74 18.54
C ASP A 30 -12.52 -6.67 17.94
N LEU A 31 -11.51 -7.10 17.18
CA LEU A 31 -10.61 -6.21 16.42
C LEU A 31 -11.35 -5.43 15.33
N GLU A 32 -12.24 -6.10 14.60
CA GLU A 32 -13.04 -5.49 13.54
C GLU A 32 -13.95 -4.39 14.09
N ILE A 33 -14.73 -4.69 15.13
CA ILE A 33 -15.64 -3.72 15.77
C ILE A 33 -14.84 -2.52 16.28
N MET A 34 -13.70 -2.77 16.93
CA MET A 34 -12.82 -1.72 17.43
C MET A 34 -12.26 -0.85 16.30
N ALA A 35 -11.72 -1.47 15.23
CA ALA A 35 -11.18 -0.76 14.07
C ALA A 35 -12.24 0.14 13.42
N LEU A 36 -13.43 -0.39 13.15
CA LEU A 36 -14.52 0.38 12.53
C LEU A 36 -14.95 1.56 13.43
N SER A 37 -15.10 1.33 14.73
CA SER A 37 -15.50 2.37 15.68
C SER A 37 -14.46 3.49 15.73
N ILE A 38 -13.18 3.14 15.86
CA ILE A 38 -12.10 4.11 15.97
C ILE A 38 -11.93 4.90 14.68
N LEU A 39 -11.93 4.25 13.52
CA LEU A 39 -11.83 4.94 12.23
C LEU A 39 -12.97 5.94 12.01
N LYS A 40 -14.20 5.58 12.41
CA LYS A 40 -15.36 6.47 12.36
C LYS A 40 -15.22 7.65 13.31
N ASN A 41 -14.80 7.40 14.56
CA ASN A 41 -14.63 8.45 15.56
C ASN A 41 -13.50 9.43 15.18
N LEU A 42 -12.43 8.94 14.57
CA LEU A 42 -11.35 9.76 14.03
C LEU A 42 -11.72 10.45 12.71
N ASN A 43 -12.91 10.19 12.16
CA ASN A 43 -13.39 10.76 10.90
C ASN A 43 -12.40 10.55 9.75
N VAL A 44 -11.79 9.35 9.69
CA VAL A 44 -10.82 8.99 8.65
C VAL A 44 -11.46 9.19 7.28
N LYS A 45 -10.74 9.84 6.38
CA LYS A 45 -11.25 10.19 5.04
C LYS A 45 -10.74 9.28 3.94
N ILE A 46 -9.64 8.57 4.18
CA ILE A 46 -9.01 7.70 3.20
C ILE A 46 -8.24 6.60 3.93
N ILE A 47 -8.26 5.39 3.38
CA ILE A 47 -7.37 4.30 3.79
C ILE A 47 -6.43 4.00 2.63
N ILE A 48 -5.13 4.01 2.89
CA ILE A 48 -4.11 3.59 1.93
C ILE A 48 -3.52 2.28 2.42
N ILE A 49 -3.62 1.24 1.60
CA ILE A 49 -3.04 -0.08 1.85
C ILE A 49 -1.86 -0.22 0.90
N ASP A 50 -0.67 0.03 1.43
CA ASP A 50 0.56 -0.20 0.70
C ASP A 50 0.90 -1.69 0.66
N GLU A 51 1.62 -2.10 -0.39
CA GLU A 51 2.11 -3.46 -0.55
C GLU A 51 1.00 -4.54 -0.45
N VAL A 52 -0.18 -4.27 -1.02
CA VAL A 52 -1.38 -5.10 -0.86
C VAL A 52 -1.20 -6.55 -1.33
N HIS A 53 -0.25 -6.79 -2.23
CA HIS A 53 0.13 -8.12 -2.71
C HIS A 53 0.67 -9.02 -1.58
N ASN A 54 1.26 -8.46 -0.52
CA ASN A 54 1.69 -9.24 0.66
C ASN A 54 0.51 -9.83 1.44
N LEU A 55 -0.63 -9.12 1.45
CA LEU A 55 -1.86 -9.58 2.08
C LEU A 55 -2.56 -10.61 1.18
N LEU A 56 -2.55 -10.39 -0.13
CA LEU A 56 -3.13 -11.27 -1.14
C LEU A 56 -2.29 -12.53 -1.44
N ALA A 57 -1.02 -12.59 -1.05
CA ALA A 57 -0.16 -13.76 -1.27
C ALA A 57 -0.69 -15.04 -0.59
N GLY A 58 -0.58 -16.19 -1.21
CA GLY A 58 -1.01 -17.47 -0.61
C GLY A 58 -2.13 -18.15 -1.39
N THR A 59 -2.96 -18.93 -0.70
CA THR A 59 -4.01 -19.73 -1.37
C THR A 59 -5.16 -18.85 -1.85
N THR A 60 -5.89 -19.31 -2.87
CA THR A 60 -7.08 -18.64 -3.41
C THR A 60 -8.14 -18.39 -2.33
N ALA A 61 -8.25 -19.27 -1.33
CA ALA A 61 -9.17 -19.10 -0.21
C ALA A 61 -8.82 -17.86 0.63
N ILE A 62 -7.54 -17.70 0.99
CA ILE A 62 -7.05 -16.55 1.77
C ILE A 62 -7.20 -15.25 0.96
N GLN A 63 -6.89 -15.31 -0.33
CA GLN A 63 -7.06 -14.17 -1.24
C GLN A 63 -8.52 -13.69 -1.25
N ARG A 64 -9.48 -14.61 -1.44
CA ARG A 64 -10.92 -14.29 -1.40
C ARG A 64 -11.35 -13.72 -0.05
N GLU A 65 -10.84 -14.28 1.05
CA GLU A 65 -11.13 -13.77 2.40
C GLU A 65 -10.72 -12.30 2.54
N PHE A 66 -9.55 -11.94 2.00
CA PHE A 66 -9.05 -10.58 2.04
C PHE A 66 -9.78 -9.61 1.08
N LEU A 67 -10.14 -10.06 -0.13
CA LEU A 67 -10.97 -9.27 -1.04
C LEU A 67 -12.35 -8.98 -0.42
N ASN A 68 -12.95 -9.98 0.23
CA ASN A 68 -14.20 -9.81 0.99
C ASN A 68 -14.06 -8.77 2.09
N LEU A 69 -12.92 -8.75 2.80
CA LEU A 69 -12.62 -7.76 3.83
C LEU A 69 -12.53 -6.34 3.24
N ILE A 70 -11.80 -6.14 2.13
CA ILE A 70 -11.72 -4.82 1.48
C ILE A 70 -13.11 -4.34 1.08
N ARG A 71 -13.91 -5.23 0.47
CA ARG A 71 -15.29 -4.93 0.09
C ARG A 71 -16.13 -4.52 1.30
N PHE A 72 -16.01 -5.27 2.40
CA PHE A 72 -16.71 -4.99 3.64
C PHE A 72 -16.33 -3.62 4.22
N LEU A 73 -15.04 -3.30 4.30
CA LEU A 73 -14.56 -2.00 4.78
C LEU A 73 -15.08 -0.84 3.93
N GLY A 74 -15.02 -0.97 2.60
CA GLY A 74 -15.53 0.05 1.69
C GLY A 74 -17.03 0.31 1.91
N ASN A 75 -17.83 -0.74 2.13
CA ASN A 75 -19.25 -0.62 2.42
C ASN A 75 -19.54 0.01 3.79
N GLN A 76 -18.78 -0.37 4.84
CA GLN A 76 -19.03 0.05 6.22
C GLN A 76 -18.55 1.47 6.53
N LEU A 77 -17.41 1.85 5.96
CA LEU A 77 -16.79 3.15 6.21
C LEU A 77 -17.26 4.20 5.21
N LYS A 78 -17.61 3.78 3.98
CA LYS A 78 -18.01 4.67 2.87
C LYS A 78 -16.96 5.74 2.58
N ILE A 79 -15.70 5.35 2.64
CA ILE A 79 -14.54 6.20 2.33
C ILE A 79 -13.71 5.56 1.22
N PRO A 80 -12.97 6.35 0.44
CA PRO A 80 -11.99 5.83 -0.52
C PRO A 80 -10.98 4.89 0.13
N ILE A 81 -10.74 3.76 -0.54
CA ILE A 81 -9.66 2.82 -0.21
C ILE A 81 -8.72 2.80 -1.41
N VAL A 82 -7.45 3.12 -1.18
CA VAL A 82 -6.40 3.09 -2.20
C VAL A 82 -5.51 1.90 -1.91
N CYS A 83 -5.37 1.00 -2.89
CA CYS A 83 -4.48 -0.15 -2.81
C CYS A 83 -3.26 0.12 -3.68
N VAL A 84 -2.08 0.09 -3.08
CA VAL A 84 -0.79 0.19 -3.77
C VAL A 84 -0.14 -1.19 -3.77
N GLY A 85 0.41 -1.58 -4.91
CA GLY A 85 1.05 -2.88 -5.05
C GLY A 85 1.43 -3.22 -6.48
N THR A 86 1.73 -4.49 -6.70
CA THR A 86 2.24 -5.00 -7.97
C THR A 86 1.11 -5.36 -8.94
N ARG A 87 1.48 -5.78 -10.16
CA ARG A 87 0.53 -6.26 -11.17
C ARG A 87 -0.27 -7.49 -10.70
N GLU A 88 0.31 -8.33 -9.86
CA GLU A 88 -0.38 -9.50 -9.28
C GLU A 88 -1.54 -9.07 -8.37
N ALA A 89 -1.33 -8.03 -7.55
CA ALA A 89 -2.39 -7.45 -6.74
C ALA A 89 -3.52 -6.87 -7.60
N TYR A 90 -3.17 -6.21 -8.71
CA TYR A 90 -4.15 -5.70 -9.65
C TYR A 90 -5.03 -6.83 -10.24
N PHE A 91 -4.44 -7.93 -10.71
CA PHE A 91 -5.22 -9.07 -11.21
C PHE A 91 -6.06 -9.73 -10.13
N ALA A 92 -5.55 -9.80 -8.90
CA ALA A 92 -6.30 -10.32 -7.76
C ALA A 92 -7.55 -9.48 -7.46
N ILE A 93 -7.46 -8.15 -7.48
CA ILE A 93 -8.60 -7.26 -7.26
C ILE A 93 -9.63 -7.39 -8.40
N ARG A 94 -9.17 -7.45 -9.66
CA ARG A 94 -10.06 -7.62 -10.82
C ARG A 94 -10.74 -8.98 -10.90
N SER A 95 -10.28 -9.97 -10.14
CA SER A 95 -10.96 -11.27 -10.06
C SER A 95 -12.28 -11.23 -9.26
N ASP A 96 -12.59 -10.10 -8.59
CA ASP A 96 -13.86 -9.84 -7.92
C ASP A 96 -14.60 -8.67 -8.62
N ASP A 97 -15.68 -8.98 -9.32
CA ASP A 97 -16.48 -8.01 -10.10
C ASP A 97 -16.96 -6.81 -9.26
N GLN A 98 -17.18 -6.98 -7.95
CA GLN A 98 -17.66 -5.90 -7.09
C GLN A 98 -16.55 -4.93 -6.70
N LEU A 99 -15.31 -5.41 -6.64
CA LEU A 99 -14.14 -4.57 -6.43
C LEU A 99 -13.66 -3.95 -7.73
N GLU A 100 -13.71 -4.68 -8.85
CA GLU A 100 -13.32 -4.16 -10.17
C GLU A 100 -14.05 -2.85 -10.52
N ASN A 101 -15.35 -2.78 -10.25
CA ASN A 101 -16.15 -1.57 -10.49
C ASN A 101 -15.86 -0.40 -9.54
N ARG A 102 -15.07 -0.61 -8.48
CA ARG A 102 -14.77 0.38 -7.43
C ARG A 102 -13.30 0.79 -7.38
N PHE A 103 -12.42 -0.04 -7.91
CA PHE A 103 -10.97 0.20 -7.93
C PHE A 103 -10.54 0.55 -9.35
N GLU A 104 -10.46 1.85 -9.62
CA GLU A 104 -9.89 2.34 -10.87
C GLU A 104 -8.36 2.15 -10.84
N PRO A 105 -7.78 1.46 -11.84
CA PRO A 105 -6.35 1.23 -11.86
C PRO A 105 -5.60 2.49 -12.26
N PHE A 106 -4.61 2.85 -11.46
CA PHE A 106 -3.62 3.86 -11.80
C PHE A 106 -2.25 3.19 -11.88
N THR A 107 -1.69 3.09 -13.09
CA THR A 107 -0.37 2.48 -13.28
C THR A 107 0.69 3.57 -13.25
N LEU A 108 1.65 3.45 -12.34
CA LEU A 108 2.84 4.31 -12.35
C LEU A 108 3.75 3.91 -13.52
N PRO A 109 4.11 4.85 -14.42
CA PRO A 109 5.05 4.56 -15.48
C PRO A 109 6.45 4.31 -14.90
N LEU A 110 7.25 3.53 -15.63
CA LEU A 110 8.68 3.43 -15.34
C LEU A 110 9.37 4.77 -15.63
N TRP A 111 10.37 5.10 -14.83
CA TRP A 111 11.22 6.26 -15.07
C TRP A 111 11.97 6.11 -16.40
N LYS A 112 12.16 7.24 -17.09
CA LYS A 112 12.88 7.31 -18.36
C LYS A 112 13.99 8.35 -18.24
N ASP A 113 14.90 8.38 -19.20
CA ASP A 113 15.91 9.45 -19.32
C ASP A 113 15.21 10.73 -19.80
N ASP A 114 14.50 11.39 -18.89
CA ASP A 114 13.74 12.61 -19.13
C ASP A 114 13.92 13.63 -18.00
N ILE A 115 13.28 14.79 -18.18
CA ILE A 115 13.36 15.91 -17.25
C ILE A 115 12.74 15.55 -15.90
N GLU A 116 11.72 14.69 -15.86
CA GLU A 116 11.05 14.29 -14.61
C GLU A 116 11.98 13.42 -13.76
N PHE A 117 12.68 12.46 -14.37
CA PHE A 117 13.66 11.63 -13.66
C PHE A 117 14.87 12.45 -13.19
N ALA A 118 15.38 13.36 -14.03
CA ALA A 118 16.45 14.27 -13.62
C ALA A 118 16.02 15.18 -12.46
N SER A 119 14.77 15.65 -12.46
CA SER A 119 14.18 16.44 -11.36
C SER A 119 14.03 15.64 -10.07
N LEU A 120 13.65 14.36 -10.17
CA LEU A 120 13.63 13.45 -9.03
C LEU A 120 15.03 13.32 -8.41
N LEU A 121 16.06 13.07 -9.22
CA LEU A 121 17.44 12.96 -8.74
C LEU A 121 17.95 14.25 -8.09
N ALA A 122 17.61 15.41 -8.66
CA ALA A 122 17.91 16.71 -8.06
C ALA A 122 17.21 16.89 -6.70
N SER A 123 15.94 16.50 -6.60
CA SER A 123 15.15 16.59 -5.36
C SER A 123 15.72 15.66 -4.29
N LEU A 124 16.07 14.41 -4.64
CA LEU A 124 16.68 13.46 -3.71
C LEU A 124 18.04 13.95 -3.21
N THR A 125 18.92 14.44 -4.10
CA THR A 125 20.23 14.96 -3.69
C THR A 125 20.15 16.20 -2.78
N SER A 126 19.07 16.96 -2.87
CA SER A 126 18.85 18.12 -2.00
C SER A 126 18.44 17.75 -0.56
N ILE A 127 17.80 16.58 -0.37
CA ILE A 127 17.26 16.14 0.92
C ILE A 127 18.21 15.14 1.60
N LEU A 128 19.00 14.38 0.83
CA LEU A 128 19.91 13.39 1.37
C LEU A 128 21.02 14.07 2.19
N PRO A 129 21.28 13.65 3.44
CA PRO A 129 22.32 14.21 4.30
C PRO A 129 23.71 13.70 3.87
N LEU A 130 24.11 14.02 2.65
CA LEU A 130 25.38 13.58 2.08
C LEU A 130 26.53 14.35 2.73
N ARG A 131 27.57 13.62 3.15
CA ARG A 131 28.79 14.22 3.73
C ARG A 131 29.52 15.15 2.76
N LYS A 132 29.36 14.90 1.45
CA LYS A 132 29.88 15.73 0.35
C LYS A 132 28.77 15.91 -0.67
N SER A 133 28.68 17.10 -1.24
CA SER A 133 27.73 17.36 -2.32
C SER A 133 28.02 16.43 -3.50
N SER A 134 26.99 15.75 -3.99
CA SER A 134 27.05 14.90 -5.17
C SER A 134 26.14 15.49 -6.23
N ILE A 135 26.69 15.81 -7.40
CA ILE A 135 25.92 16.29 -8.55
C ILE A 135 25.48 15.07 -9.35
N LEU A 136 24.23 14.63 -9.16
CA LEU A 136 23.67 13.44 -9.84
C LEU A 136 22.87 13.79 -11.11
N THR A 137 22.90 15.06 -11.53
CA THR A 137 22.13 15.58 -12.67
C THR A 137 22.91 15.62 -13.98
N THR A 138 24.17 15.17 -14.00
CA THR A 138 24.91 15.07 -15.26
C THR A 138 24.32 13.97 -16.14
N PRO A 139 24.18 14.16 -17.47
CA PRO A 139 23.52 13.19 -18.34
C PRO A 139 24.09 11.77 -18.25
N GLU A 140 25.40 11.65 -18.06
CA GLU A 140 26.09 10.36 -17.90
C GLU A 140 25.68 9.64 -16.60
N LEU A 141 25.58 10.37 -15.48
CA LEU A 141 25.17 9.80 -14.20
C LEU A 141 23.67 9.51 -14.17
N VAL A 142 22.84 10.36 -14.77
CA VAL A 142 21.39 10.11 -14.90
C VAL A 142 21.15 8.79 -15.62
N ARG A 143 21.78 8.58 -16.78
CA ARG A 143 21.69 7.32 -17.53
C ARG A 143 22.25 6.14 -16.74
N PHE A 144 23.41 6.31 -16.11
CA PHE A 144 24.02 5.25 -15.31
C PHE A 144 23.11 4.81 -14.16
N ILE A 145 22.50 5.77 -13.44
CA ILE A 145 21.59 5.48 -12.34
C ILE A 145 20.33 4.79 -12.88
N LEU A 146 19.77 5.29 -13.99
CA LEU A 146 18.58 4.71 -14.62
C LEU A 146 18.82 3.25 -15.04
N ASP A 147 19.96 2.97 -15.69
CA ASP A 147 20.33 1.62 -16.13
C ASP A 147 20.55 0.68 -14.93
N LYS A 148 21.07 1.20 -13.82
CA LYS A 148 21.29 0.42 -12.58
C LYS A 148 20.03 0.22 -11.76
N SER A 149 19.07 1.14 -11.81
CA SER A 149 17.79 1.03 -11.10
C SER A 149 16.70 0.35 -11.92
N GLU A 150 16.95 0.04 -13.20
CA GLU A 150 15.95 -0.45 -14.16
C GLU A 150 14.75 0.51 -14.34
N GLY A 151 14.89 1.78 -13.93
CA GLY A 151 13.79 2.75 -13.90
C GLY A 151 12.67 2.44 -12.91
N LYS A 152 12.93 1.62 -11.89
CA LYS A 152 11.99 1.26 -10.81
C LYS A 152 12.25 2.06 -9.53
#